data_AF-A0A8B8FTZ6-F1
#
_entry.id   AF-A0A8B8FTZ6-F1
#
_cell.length_a   1.000
_cell.length_b   1.000
_cell.length_c   1.000
_cell.angle_alpha   90.00
_cell.angle_beta   90.00
_cell.angle_gamma   90.00
#
_symmetry.space_group_name_H-M   'P 1'
#
loop_
_entity.id
_entity.type
_entity.pdbx_description
1 polymer ?
#
loop_
_entity_poly.entity_id
_entity_poly.type
_entity_poly.pdbx_seq_one_letter_code
_entity_poly.pdbx_strand_id
1 'polypeptide(L)'
;MVRLHAFFILSLLALQASFVRNIKLLNVRIANHTVLGTSTKLECTYDLQGETLYSVKWYKDGDEFFRYLPKSVPKIQVFEKQGIYIDIDKSNSNEVVLKSLELSSSGTYRCEVSAEAPSFQTVFQDRDMITVEEGPRIVGLLPEYNVGETVNANCTSSKMKSYAQLVWYINEEQANSTVLQGPYFKVHHPGSNEQLVTTVLGLSFKVTDSHFKSGHTYLKCAAQLTSVYLHSDKQIVKFTKRPPTESIISNTVQLANKIQVTSISARNAGPDHVIRLVACVPLLFRGLRHN
;
A
#
# COMPACT_ATOMS: atom_id res chain seq x y z
N MET A 1 -27.46 51.95 -49.60
CA MET A 1 -27.43 50.54 -50.05
C MET A 1 -26.13 49.82 -49.70
N VAL A 2 -24.94 50.41 -49.93
CA VAL A 2 -23.63 49.74 -49.70
C VAL A 2 -23.41 49.22 -48.27
N ARG A 3 -23.81 49.97 -47.23
CA ARG A 3 -23.66 49.54 -45.82
C ARG A 3 -24.52 48.32 -45.47
N LEU A 4 -25.70 48.17 -46.06
CA LEU A 4 -26.61 47.05 -45.77
C LEU A 4 -26.07 45.75 -46.37
N HIS A 5 -25.44 45.81 -47.55
CA HIS A 5 -24.75 44.67 -48.16
C HIS A 5 -23.51 44.25 -47.37
N ALA A 6 -22.74 45.20 -46.81
CA ALA A 6 -21.61 44.88 -45.95
C ALA A 6 -22.05 44.12 -44.68
N PHE A 7 -23.15 44.53 -44.03
CA PHE A 7 -23.71 43.80 -42.88
C PHE A 7 -24.25 42.42 -43.25
N PHE A 8 -24.89 42.27 -44.41
CA PHE A 8 -25.38 40.98 -44.91
C PHE A 8 -24.23 40.03 -45.26
N ILE A 9 -23.14 40.54 -45.82
CA ILE A 9 -21.93 39.75 -46.11
C ILE A 9 -21.22 39.37 -44.81
N LEU A 10 -21.14 40.26 -43.82
CA LEU A 10 -20.56 39.97 -42.51
C LEU A 10 -21.39 38.93 -41.74
N SER A 11 -22.73 38.98 -41.82
CA SER A 11 -23.59 37.98 -41.20
C SER A 11 -23.55 36.64 -41.96
N LEU A 12 -23.44 36.63 -43.29
CA LEU A 12 -23.23 35.42 -44.08
C LEU A 12 -21.87 34.76 -43.77
N LEU A 13 -20.81 35.55 -43.61
CA LEU A 13 -19.48 35.09 -43.19
C LEU A 13 -19.49 34.55 -41.76
N ALA A 14 -20.25 35.17 -40.84
CA ALA A 14 -20.43 34.67 -39.48
C ALA A 14 -21.28 33.39 -39.41
N LEU A 15 -22.25 33.20 -40.32
CA LEU A 15 -23.00 31.94 -40.47
C LEU A 15 -22.18 30.80 -41.10
N GLN A 16 -21.02 31.10 -41.67
CA GLN A 16 -20.05 30.11 -42.17
C GLN A 16 -18.97 29.74 -41.14
N ALA A 17 -19.17 30.06 -39.86
CA ALA A 17 -18.46 29.40 -38.77
C ALA A 17 -18.86 27.91 -38.76
N SER A 18 -18.33 27.18 -39.72
CA SER A 18 -18.45 25.74 -39.86
C SER A 18 -17.95 25.16 -38.56
N PHE A 19 -18.85 24.57 -37.77
CA PHE A 19 -18.45 23.84 -36.58
C PHE A 19 -17.47 22.75 -37.04
N VAL A 20 -16.17 22.95 -36.77
CA VAL A 20 -15.15 21.96 -37.14
C VAL A 20 -15.38 20.74 -36.28
N ARG A 21 -15.99 19.71 -36.87
CA ARG A 21 -16.19 18.42 -36.24
C ARG A 21 -14.82 17.75 -36.16
N ASN A 22 -14.34 17.59 -34.93
CA ASN A 22 -13.10 16.87 -34.64
C ASN A 22 -13.47 15.65 -33.82
N ILE A 23 -13.03 14.47 -34.24
CA ILE A 23 -13.15 13.28 -33.42
C ILE A 23 -12.45 13.50 -32.07
N LYS A 24 -12.98 12.90 -31.00
CA LYS A 24 -12.46 13.08 -29.64
C LYS A 24 -12.31 11.75 -28.94
N LEU A 25 -11.22 11.58 -28.20
CA LEU A 25 -11.17 10.56 -27.16
C LEU A 25 -11.95 11.06 -25.94
N LEU A 26 -12.92 10.26 -25.49
CA LEU A 26 -13.69 10.53 -24.30
C LEU A 26 -12.98 9.97 -23.06
N ASN A 27 -12.48 8.74 -23.16
CA ASN A 27 -11.75 8.11 -22.08
C ASN A 27 -10.77 7.04 -22.59
N VAL A 28 -9.55 7.08 -22.08
CA VAL A 28 -8.60 5.97 -22.13
C VAL A 28 -8.33 5.51 -20.70
N ARG A 29 -8.91 4.36 -20.33
CA ARG A 29 -8.77 3.78 -19.00
C ARG A 29 -7.96 2.50 -19.06
N ILE A 30 -6.92 2.48 -18.24
CA ILE A 30 -6.06 1.34 -18.02
C ILE A 30 -5.81 1.27 -16.52
N ALA A 31 -5.80 0.06 -15.98
CA ALA A 31 -5.41 -0.13 -14.59
C ALA A 31 -3.96 0.34 -14.40
N ASN A 32 -3.74 1.30 -13.50
CA ASN A 32 -2.38 1.80 -13.21
C ASN A 32 -1.45 0.66 -12.74
N HIS A 33 -2.03 -0.36 -12.11
CA HIS A 33 -1.34 -1.55 -11.66
C HIS A 33 -2.20 -2.80 -11.87
N THR A 34 -1.55 -3.93 -12.05
CA THR A 34 -2.17 -5.25 -12.21
C THR A 34 -1.34 -6.32 -11.52
N VAL A 35 -1.94 -7.48 -11.29
CA VAL A 35 -1.27 -8.61 -10.64
C VAL A 35 -0.90 -9.65 -11.69
N LEU A 36 0.28 -10.25 -11.56
CA LEU A 36 0.76 -11.32 -12.43
C LEU A 36 -0.26 -12.47 -12.50
N GLY A 37 -0.44 -13.03 -13.70
CA GLY A 37 -1.37 -14.11 -14.00
C GLY A 37 -2.84 -13.68 -14.12
N THR A 38 -3.19 -12.46 -13.72
CA THR A 38 -4.58 -11.97 -13.79
C THR A 38 -4.94 -11.45 -15.19
N SER A 39 -6.17 -10.97 -15.36
CA SER A 39 -6.65 -10.33 -16.59
C SER A 39 -6.97 -8.86 -16.32
N THR A 40 -6.85 -8.01 -17.33
CA THR A 40 -7.21 -6.59 -17.25
C THR A 40 -7.90 -6.12 -18.53
N LYS A 41 -8.62 -4.99 -18.42
CA LYS A 41 -9.32 -4.36 -19.54
C LYS A 41 -8.66 -3.02 -19.88
N LEU A 42 -8.41 -2.81 -21.16
CA LEU A 42 -8.01 -1.53 -21.74
C LEU A 42 -9.25 -0.92 -22.39
N GLU A 43 -9.76 0.19 -21.86
CA GLU A 43 -10.94 0.88 -22.39
C GLU A 43 -10.50 2.10 -23.20
N CYS A 44 -11.06 2.24 -24.39
CA CYS A 44 -10.90 3.40 -25.26
C CYS A 44 -12.26 3.79 -25.84
N THR A 45 -12.84 4.84 -25.28
CA THR A 45 -14.12 5.40 -25.72
C THR A 45 -13.88 6.71 -26.44
N TYR A 46 -14.64 6.95 -27.50
CA TYR A 46 -14.44 8.05 -28.41
C TYR A 46 -15.77 8.52 -28.99
N ASP A 47 -15.78 9.77 -29.43
CA ASP A 47 -16.88 10.40 -30.12
C ASP A 47 -16.39 10.81 -31.52
N LEU A 48 -17.02 10.22 -32.55
CA LEU A 48 -16.68 10.46 -33.95
C LEU A 48 -17.25 11.79 -34.48
N GLN A 49 -18.11 12.48 -33.73
CA GLN A 49 -18.67 13.79 -34.11
C GLN A 49 -19.32 13.79 -35.51
N GLY A 50 -19.87 12.64 -35.92
CA GLY A 50 -20.51 12.42 -37.23
C GLY A 50 -19.61 11.85 -38.32
N GLU A 51 -18.33 11.61 -38.04
CA GLU A 51 -17.42 10.87 -38.93
C GLU A 51 -17.69 9.36 -38.89
N THR A 52 -17.16 8.64 -39.88
CA THR A 52 -17.16 7.16 -39.89
C THR A 52 -15.83 6.64 -39.33
N LEU A 53 -15.88 5.63 -38.47
CA LEU A 53 -14.69 4.98 -37.93
C LEU A 53 -13.93 4.23 -39.03
N TYR A 54 -12.64 4.53 -39.17
CA TYR A 54 -11.71 3.76 -40.00
C TYR A 54 -11.05 2.64 -39.19
N SER A 55 -10.41 3.00 -38.06
CA SER A 55 -9.71 2.02 -37.23
C SER A 55 -9.62 2.42 -35.77
N VAL A 56 -9.55 1.42 -34.89
CA VAL A 56 -9.05 1.57 -33.50
C VAL A 56 -7.84 0.68 -33.35
N LYS A 57 -6.74 1.22 -32.85
CA LYS A 57 -5.49 0.49 -32.65
C LYS A 57 -4.99 0.66 -31.24
N TRP A 58 -4.34 -0.39 -30.74
CA TRP A 58 -3.59 -0.33 -29.50
C TRP A 58 -2.12 -0.67 -29.73
N TYR A 59 -1.27 0.12 -29.06
CA TYR A 59 0.17 -0.04 -29.05
C TYR A 59 0.66 -0.24 -27.63
N LYS A 60 1.73 -1.02 -27.47
CA LYS A 60 2.50 -1.15 -26.23
C LYS A 60 3.95 -0.83 -26.53
N ASP A 61 4.49 0.16 -25.83
CA ASP A 61 5.87 0.64 -25.99
C ASP A 61 6.21 1.00 -27.46
N GLY A 62 5.22 1.51 -28.19
CA GLY A 62 5.34 1.90 -29.60
C GLY A 62 4.99 0.81 -30.62
N ASP A 63 4.90 -0.46 -30.21
CA ASP A 63 4.57 -1.56 -31.11
C ASP A 63 3.07 -1.88 -31.10
N GLU A 64 2.47 -1.98 -32.28
CA GLU A 64 1.07 -2.33 -32.44
C GLU A 64 0.84 -3.78 -32.01
N PHE A 65 -0.18 -4.04 -31.20
CA PHE A 65 -0.55 -5.40 -30.80
C PHE A 65 -2.02 -5.73 -31.09
N PHE A 66 -2.86 -4.73 -31.33
CA PHE A 66 -4.28 -4.92 -31.63
C PHE A 66 -4.79 -3.86 -32.62
N ARG A 67 -5.63 -4.30 -33.55
CA ARG A 67 -6.32 -3.43 -34.50
C ARG A 67 -7.74 -3.91 -34.74
N TYR A 68 -8.68 -2.97 -34.68
CA TYR A 68 -10.07 -3.14 -35.08
C TYR A 68 -10.36 -2.33 -36.34
N LEU A 69 -10.87 -2.98 -37.38
CA LEU A 69 -11.24 -2.42 -38.69
C LEU A 69 -12.70 -2.80 -39.01
N PRO A 70 -13.68 -1.88 -38.85
CA PRO A 70 -15.11 -2.18 -38.97
C PRO A 70 -15.52 -2.81 -40.31
N LYS A 71 -14.82 -2.44 -41.39
CA LYS A 71 -15.09 -2.86 -42.77
C LYS A 71 -14.33 -4.13 -43.20
N SER A 72 -13.45 -4.66 -42.36
CA SER A 72 -12.64 -5.84 -42.68
C SER A 72 -13.26 -7.14 -42.15
N VAL A 73 -12.85 -8.27 -42.73
CA VAL A 73 -13.18 -9.62 -42.25
C VAL A 73 -11.86 -10.40 -42.17
N PRO A 74 -11.38 -10.79 -40.97
CA PRO A 74 -11.96 -10.52 -39.65
C PRO A 74 -11.78 -9.05 -39.23
N LYS A 75 -12.73 -8.54 -38.42
CA LYS A 75 -12.70 -7.15 -37.91
C LYS A 75 -11.54 -6.90 -36.94
N ILE A 76 -11.09 -7.91 -36.22
CA ILE A 76 -9.99 -7.84 -35.24
C ILE A 76 -8.75 -8.48 -35.85
N GLN A 77 -7.62 -7.79 -35.74
CA GLN A 77 -6.28 -8.26 -36.07
C GLN A 77 -5.41 -8.13 -34.82
N VAL A 78 -4.62 -9.16 -34.53
CA VAL A 78 -3.73 -9.22 -33.37
C VAL A 78 -2.31 -9.41 -33.88
N PHE A 79 -1.37 -8.68 -33.29
CA PHE A 79 0.05 -8.77 -33.60
C PHE A 79 0.80 -9.23 -32.36
N GLU A 80 1.72 -10.18 -32.51
CA GLU A 80 2.45 -10.74 -31.39
C GLU A 80 3.35 -9.70 -30.74
N LYS A 81 3.18 -9.53 -29.42
CA LYS A 81 4.01 -8.67 -28.59
C LYS A 81 4.21 -9.37 -27.25
N GLN A 82 5.44 -9.36 -26.76
CA GLN A 82 5.78 -10.02 -25.48
C GLN A 82 4.90 -9.48 -24.33
N GLY A 83 4.38 -10.39 -23.52
CA GLY A 83 3.49 -10.06 -22.40
C GLY A 83 2.08 -9.62 -22.81
N ILE A 84 1.71 -9.75 -24.08
CA ILE A 84 0.37 -9.41 -24.56
C ILE A 84 -0.35 -10.67 -25.03
N TYR A 85 -1.35 -11.08 -24.25
CA TYR A 85 -2.25 -12.17 -24.61
C TYR A 85 -3.69 -11.65 -24.61
N ILE A 86 -4.34 -11.63 -25.78
CA ILE A 86 -5.66 -11.01 -25.94
C ILE A 86 -6.77 -12.06 -25.82
N ASP A 87 -7.85 -11.72 -25.12
CA ASP A 87 -9.12 -12.44 -25.16
C ASP A 87 -9.99 -11.83 -26.28
N ILE A 88 -9.89 -12.39 -27.49
CA ILE A 88 -10.54 -11.85 -28.70
C ILE A 88 -12.07 -11.81 -28.54
N ASP A 89 -12.66 -12.84 -27.93
CA ASP A 89 -14.11 -12.96 -27.76
C ASP A 89 -14.70 -11.90 -26.82
N LYS A 90 -13.85 -11.30 -25.98
CA LYS A 90 -14.22 -10.21 -25.06
C LYS A 90 -13.65 -8.85 -25.49
N SER A 91 -13.08 -8.77 -26.68
CA SER A 91 -12.48 -7.54 -27.22
C SER A 91 -13.29 -7.01 -28.40
N ASN A 92 -13.31 -5.69 -28.55
CA ASN A 92 -14.06 -5.00 -29.59
C ASN A 92 -13.43 -3.62 -29.90
N SER A 93 -14.19 -2.74 -30.55
CA SER A 93 -13.73 -1.40 -30.94
C SER A 93 -13.47 -0.44 -29.79
N ASN A 94 -13.97 -0.73 -28.59
CA ASN A 94 -13.90 0.14 -27.42
C ASN A 94 -13.15 -0.49 -26.25
N GLU A 95 -13.02 -1.80 -26.21
CA GLU A 95 -12.40 -2.52 -25.11
C GLU A 95 -11.49 -3.63 -25.62
N VAL A 96 -10.30 -3.76 -25.05
CA VAL A 96 -9.38 -4.88 -25.29
C VAL A 96 -9.11 -5.57 -23.96
N VAL A 97 -9.36 -6.87 -23.90
CA VAL A 97 -9.13 -7.67 -22.69
C VAL A 97 -7.81 -8.41 -22.83
N LEU A 98 -6.88 -8.13 -21.93
CA LEU A 98 -5.63 -8.87 -21.77
C LEU A 98 -5.83 -9.96 -20.71
N LYS A 99 -5.34 -11.17 -20.97
CA LYS A 99 -5.34 -12.31 -20.05
C LYS A 99 -3.92 -12.77 -19.74
N SER A 100 -3.76 -13.56 -18.68
CA SER A 100 -2.48 -14.16 -18.31
C SER A 100 -1.33 -13.14 -18.25
N LEU A 101 -1.56 -12.03 -17.52
CA LEU A 101 -0.59 -10.95 -17.44
C LEU A 101 0.77 -11.43 -16.91
N GLU A 102 1.84 -10.86 -17.45
CA GLU A 102 3.23 -11.13 -17.07
C GLU A 102 3.89 -9.84 -16.58
N LEU A 103 5.07 -9.93 -15.95
CA LEU A 103 5.86 -8.72 -15.66
C LEU A 103 6.18 -7.91 -16.94
N SER A 104 6.32 -8.62 -18.06
CA SER A 104 6.54 -8.07 -19.40
C SER A 104 5.33 -7.30 -19.95
N SER A 105 4.12 -7.53 -19.41
CA SER A 105 2.91 -6.75 -19.72
C SER A 105 2.98 -5.31 -19.20
N SER A 106 3.93 -4.99 -18.31
CA SER A 106 4.18 -3.60 -17.91
C SER A 106 4.69 -2.77 -19.10
N GLY A 107 4.23 -1.53 -19.22
CA GLY A 107 4.67 -0.61 -20.27
C GLY A 107 3.71 0.56 -20.48
N THR A 108 4.00 1.36 -21.50
CA THR A 108 3.15 2.48 -21.94
C THR A 108 2.23 2.00 -23.06
N TYR A 109 0.93 2.18 -22.87
CA TYR A 109 -0.11 1.78 -23.79
C TYR A 109 -0.75 2.99 -24.47
N ARG A 110 -0.91 2.93 -25.78
CA ARG A 110 -1.58 3.96 -26.58
C ARG A 110 -2.84 3.41 -27.19
N CYS A 111 -3.98 4.08 -26.97
CA CYS A 111 -5.12 3.93 -27.87
C CYS A 111 -5.04 4.97 -28.98
N GLU A 112 -5.24 4.56 -30.23
CA GLU A 112 -5.35 5.43 -31.40
C GLU A 112 -6.68 5.16 -32.12
N VAL A 113 -7.44 6.22 -32.41
CA VAL A 113 -8.72 6.15 -33.13
C VAL A 113 -8.63 7.04 -34.36
N SER A 114 -8.94 6.46 -35.52
CA SER A 114 -8.90 7.15 -36.81
C SER A 114 -10.25 7.14 -37.50
N ALA A 115 -10.62 8.28 -38.08
CA ALA A 115 -11.77 8.45 -38.96
C ALA A 115 -11.43 8.10 -40.42
N GLU A 116 -12.46 7.84 -41.20
CA GLU A 116 -12.39 7.54 -42.64
C GLU A 116 -12.11 8.79 -43.48
N ALA A 117 -11.85 8.58 -44.77
CA ALA A 117 -11.95 9.63 -45.78
C ALA A 117 -13.29 10.41 -45.65
N PRO A 118 -13.29 11.74 -45.85
CA PRO A 118 -12.18 12.56 -46.34
C PRO A 118 -11.30 13.16 -45.23
N SER A 119 -11.72 13.09 -43.97
CA SER A 119 -11.06 13.83 -42.89
C SER A 119 -9.77 13.17 -42.43
N PHE A 120 -9.71 11.84 -42.46
CA PHE A 120 -8.58 11.02 -41.98
C PHE A 120 -8.07 11.44 -40.58
N GLN A 121 -8.95 12.04 -39.78
CA GLN A 121 -8.57 12.53 -38.45
C GLN A 121 -8.12 11.37 -37.58
N THR A 122 -7.11 11.61 -36.76
CA THR A 122 -6.58 10.61 -35.83
C THR A 122 -6.34 11.27 -34.48
N VAL A 123 -6.83 10.63 -33.41
CA VAL A 123 -6.61 11.03 -32.02
C VAL A 123 -6.06 9.86 -31.24
N PHE A 124 -5.16 10.14 -30.31
CA PHE A 124 -4.54 9.12 -29.47
C PHE A 124 -4.29 9.61 -28.06
N GLN A 125 -4.15 8.68 -27.11
CA GLN A 125 -3.78 8.99 -25.75
C GLN A 125 -3.05 7.81 -25.11
N ASP A 126 -2.01 8.14 -24.32
CA ASP A 126 -1.12 7.19 -23.67
C ASP A 126 -1.46 7.02 -22.18
N ARG A 127 -1.26 5.81 -21.66
CA ARG A 127 -1.39 5.45 -20.24
C ARG A 127 -0.39 4.36 -19.89
N ASP A 128 0.17 4.44 -18.68
CA ASP A 128 1.09 3.42 -18.18
C ASP A 128 0.37 2.37 -17.37
N MET A 129 0.87 1.13 -17.44
CA MET A 129 0.44 0.01 -16.62
C MET A 129 1.66 -0.72 -16.05
N ILE A 130 1.61 -1.03 -14.75
CA ILE A 130 2.65 -1.81 -14.07
C ILE A 130 2.05 -3.13 -13.57
N THR A 131 2.57 -4.25 -14.06
CA THR A 131 2.20 -5.58 -13.55
C THR A 131 3.20 -6.02 -12.47
N VAL A 132 2.71 -6.43 -11.32
CA VAL A 132 3.53 -6.91 -10.19
C VAL A 132 3.14 -8.33 -9.78
N GLU A 133 4.09 -9.11 -9.26
CA GLU A 133 3.80 -10.43 -8.68
C GLU A 133 3.01 -10.32 -7.38
N GLU A 134 3.62 -9.72 -6.35
CA GLU A 134 3.06 -9.62 -4.99
C GLU A 134 3.44 -8.28 -4.30
N GLY A 135 2.95 -8.11 -3.07
CA GLY A 135 3.32 -7.02 -2.17
C GLY A 135 4.78 -7.09 -1.74
N PRO A 136 5.36 -5.96 -1.28
CA PRO A 136 6.68 -6.01 -0.69
C PRO A 136 6.62 -6.86 0.58
N ARG A 137 7.60 -7.72 0.81
CA ARG A 137 7.60 -8.66 1.94
C ARG A 137 8.47 -8.16 3.08
N ILE A 138 7.94 -8.19 4.30
CA ILE A 138 8.71 -7.92 5.51
C ILE A 138 9.39 -9.20 6.02
N VAL A 139 10.69 -9.11 6.32
CA VAL A 139 11.49 -10.20 6.91
C VAL A 139 12.38 -9.68 8.04
N GLY A 140 12.76 -10.56 8.97
CA GLY A 140 13.67 -10.23 10.09
C GLY A 140 12.99 -9.84 11.41
N LEU A 141 11.65 -9.79 11.45
CA LEU A 141 10.91 -9.52 12.66
C LEU A 141 10.80 -10.75 13.57
N LEU A 142 10.96 -10.52 14.87
CA LEU A 142 10.59 -11.46 15.93
C LEU A 142 9.12 -11.23 16.31
N PRO A 143 8.41 -12.26 16.84
CA PRO A 143 7.03 -12.09 17.28
C PRO A 143 6.90 -11.16 18.51
N GLU A 144 7.94 -11.09 19.34
CA GLU A 144 7.97 -10.29 20.56
C GLU A 144 9.32 -9.59 20.76
N TYR A 145 9.29 -8.36 21.29
CA TYR A 145 10.47 -7.58 21.68
C TYR A 145 10.30 -6.92 23.04
N ASN A 146 11.40 -6.83 23.79
CA ASN A 146 11.46 -6.08 25.04
C ASN A 146 11.81 -4.61 24.83
N VAL A 147 11.35 -3.75 25.75
CA VAL A 147 11.84 -2.36 25.83
C VAL A 147 13.38 -2.34 25.94
N GLY A 148 14.00 -1.53 25.09
CA GLY A 148 15.45 -1.41 24.97
C GLY A 148 16.11 -2.34 23.96
N GLU A 149 15.38 -3.32 23.41
CA GLU A 149 15.87 -4.12 22.28
C GLU A 149 15.78 -3.34 20.96
N THR A 150 16.57 -3.77 19.99
CA THR A 150 16.57 -3.17 18.65
C THR A 150 15.74 -4.05 17.72
N VAL A 151 14.73 -3.46 17.10
CA VAL A 151 14.00 -4.07 15.98
C VAL A 151 14.85 -3.86 14.73
N ASN A 152 15.15 -4.93 14.01
CA ASN A 152 15.83 -4.91 12.71
C ASN A 152 14.99 -5.71 11.72
N ALA A 153 14.49 -5.06 10.68
CA ALA A 153 13.69 -5.72 9.66
C ALA A 153 14.03 -5.18 8.28
N ASN A 154 13.88 -6.03 7.27
CA ASN A 154 14.01 -5.64 5.88
C ASN A 154 12.68 -5.78 5.20
N CYS A 155 12.31 -4.77 4.42
CA CYS A 155 11.22 -4.86 3.49
C CYS A 155 11.78 -5.00 2.08
N THR A 156 11.35 -6.03 1.35
CA THR A 156 11.85 -6.34 0.00
C THR A 156 10.70 -6.27 -0.99
N SER A 157 10.83 -5.46 -2.04
CA SER A 157 9.85 -5.39 -3.12
C SER A 157 9.84 -6.67 -3.96
N SER A 158 8.73 -6.91 -4.65
CA SER A 158 8.68 -7.84 -5.78
C SER A 158 9.67 -7.44 -6.87
N LYS A 159 9.97 -8.40 -7.76
CA LYS A 159 10.80 -8.16 -8.95
C LYS A 159 10.05 -7.24 -9.91
N MET A 160 10.70 -6.18 -10.35
CA MET A 160 10.11 -5.20 -11.26
C MET A 160 11.12 -4.79 -12.33
N LYS A 161 10.63 -4.29 -13.49
CA LYS A 161 11.50 -3.68 -14.51
C LYS A 161 12.12 -2.34 -14.06
N SER A 162 11.56 -1.71 -13.03
CA SER A 162 12.02 -0.45 -12.46
C SER A 162 12.17 -0.55 -10.94
N TYR A 163 12.85 0.44 -10.34
CA TYR A 163 13.03 0.51 -8.89
C TYR A 163 11.72 0.88 -8.19
N ALA A 164 11.26 0.05 -7.26
CA ALA A 164 10.14 0.38 -6.40
C ALA A 164 10.56 1.36 -5.31
N GLN A 165 9.73 2.36 -5.01
CA GLN A 165 9.91 3.23 -3.85
C GLN A 165 9.25 2.59 -2.63
N LEU A 166 10.05 2.16 -1.65
CA LEU A 166 9.55 1.56 -0.42
C LEU A 166 9.35 2.59 0.68
N VAL A 167 8.31 2.41 1.48
CA VAL A 167 7.96 3.27 2.62
C VAL A 167 7.60 2.40 3.81
N TRP A 168 8.20 2.70 4.97
CA TRP A 168 7.87 2.09 6.24
C TRP A 168 6.90 2.96 7.04
N TYR A 169 5.98 2.30 7.74
CA TYR A 169 5.07 2.91 8.70
C TYR A 169 5.16 2.17 10.03
N ILE A 170 5.17 2.94 11.13
CA ILE A 170 5.13 2.48 12.51
C ILE A 170 3.85 3.05 13.10
N ASN A 171 2.90 2.18 13.47
CA ASN A 171 1.59 2.59 14.01
C ASN A 171 0.85 3.60 13.11
N GLU A 172 0.80 3.33 11.82
CA GLU A 172 0.17 4.16 10.76
C GLU A 172 0.86 5.50 10.47
N GLU A 173 1.93 5.85 11.20
CA GLU A 173 2.76 7.02 10.91
C GLU A 173 3.99 6.62 10.08
N GLN A 174 4.35 7.44 9.08
CA GLN A 174 5.53 7.17 8.26
C GLN A 174 6.80 7.23 9.12
N ALA A 175 7.63 6.19 9.00
CA ALA A 175 8.87 6.09 9.74
C ALA A 175 9.84 7.23 9.38
N ASN A 176 10.51 7.77 10.40
CA ASN A 176 11.52 8.81 10.23
C ASN A 176 12.73 8.27 9.45
N SER A 177 13.36 9.08 8.60
CA SER A 177 14.53 8.65 7.83
C SER A 177 15.71 8.20 8.68
N THR A 178 15.83 8.67 9.93
CA THR A 178 16.90 8.28 10.87
C THR A 178 16.87 6.81 11.27
N VAL A 179 15.72 6.13 11.15
CA VAL A 179 15.57 4.70 11.46
C VAL A 179 15.58 3.81 10.22
N LEU A 180 15.80 4.39 9.03
CA LEU A 180 15.84 3.67 7.76
C LEU A 180 17.27 3.32 7.36
N GLN A 181 17.43 2.17 6.71
CA GLN A 181 18.70 1.70 6.16
C GLN A 181 18.53 1.35 4.68
N GLY A 182 19.31 1.98 3.80
CA GLY A 182 19.19 1.85 2.34
C GLY A 182 18.50 3.06 1.69
N PRO A 183 17.83 2.89 0.53
CA PRO A 183 17.50 1.63 -0.14
C PRO A 183 18.70 0.89 -0.75
N TYR A 184 18.58 -0.42 -0.88
CA TYR A 184 19.54 -1.30 -1.56
C TYR A 184 18.86 -1.98 -2.74
N PHE A 185 19.59 -2.17 -3.84
CA PHE A 185 19.05 -2.75 -5.07
C PHE A 185 19.72 -4.08 -5.40
N LYS A 186 18.93 -5.08 -5.78
CA LYS A 186 19.45 -6.35 -6.33
C LYS A 186 18.92 -6.54 -7.73
N VAL A 187 19.85 -6.69 -8.68
CA VAL A 187 19.56 -6.93 -10.09
C VAL A 187 19.46 -8.43 -10.33
N HIS A 188 18.43 -8.84 -11.06
CA HIS A 188 18.16 -10.21 -11.48
C HIS A 188 18.21 -10.27 -13.01
N HIS A 189 18.87 -11.30 -13.55
CA HIS A 189 18.97 -11.56 -14.99
C HIS A 189 18.28 -12.88 -15.32
N PRO A 190 16.95 -12.93 -15.41
CA PRO A 190 16.20 -14.14 -15.70
C PRO A 190 16.31 -14.53 -17.19
N GLY A 191 17.48 -14.97 -17.66
CA GLY A 191 17.72 -15.70 -18.92
C GLY A 191 17.28 -15.04 -20.25
N SER A 192 16.58 -13.92 -20.19
CA SER A 192 16.11 -13.06 -21.27
C SER A 192 16.86 -11.73 -21.16
N ASN A 193 16.89 -10.92 -22.21
CA ASN A 193 17.48 -9.58 -22.18
C ASN A 193 16.71 -8.59 -21.26
N GLU A 194 15.87 -9.07 -20.35
CA GLU A 194 15.13 -8.28 -19.39
C GLU A 194 15.87 -8.23 -18.04
N GLN A 195 16.23 -7.03 -17.63
CA GLN A 195 16.79 -6.76 -16.31
C GLN A 195 15.63 -6.50 -15.32
N LEU A 196 15.52 -7.34 -14.29
CA LEU A 196 14.58 -7.11 -13.19
C LEU A 196 15.34 -6.64 -11.95
N VAL A 197 14.69 -5.86 -11.10
CA VAL A 197 15.28 -5.32 -9.88
C VAL A 197 14.32 -5.53 -8.71
N THR A 198 14.89 -5.85 -7.55
CA THR A 198 14.20 -5.79 -6.25
C THR A 198 14.83 -4.70 -5.39
N THR A 199 14.00 -3.82 -4.80
CA THR A 199 14.41 -2.82 -3.82
C THR A 199 14.29 -3.40 -2.41
N VAL A 200 15.27 -3.13 -1.55
CA VAL A 200 15.24 -3.47 -0.12
C VAL A 200 15.37 -2.21 0.70
N LEU A 201 14.46 -2.00 1.66
CA LEU A 201 14.52 -0.92 2.64
C LEU A 201 14.52 -1.50 4.05
N GLY A 202 15.62 -1.31 4.76
CA GLY A 202 15.78 -1.71 6.15
C GLY A 202 15.14 -0.74 7.13
N LEU A 203 14.66 -1.27 8.25
CA LEU A 203 14.13 -0.55 9.39
C LEU A 203 14.92 -0.99 10.62
N SER A 204 15.52 -0.04 11.34
CA SER A 204 16.27 -0.28 12.56
C SER A 204 15.99 0.79 13.60
N PHE A 205 15.37 0.41 14.72
CA PHE A 205 15.11 1.32 15.81
C PHE A 205 15.09 0.59 17.16
N LYS A 206 15.37 1.34 18.23
CA LYS A 206 15.30 0.83 19.60
C LYS A 206 13.87 0.95 20.12
N VAL A 207 13.35 -0.12 20.73
CA VAL A 207 12.04 -0.12 21.37
C VAL A 207 12.06 0.78 22.61
N THR A 208 11.11 1.71 22.68
CA THR A 208 10.94 2.70 23.75
C THR A 208 9.54 2.59 24.35
N ASP A 209 9.33 3.15 25.54
CA ASP A 209 8.00 3.17 26.19
C ASP A 209 6.91 3.88 25.37
N SER A 210 7.27 4.83 24.51
CA SER A 210 6.31 5.53 23.63
C SER A 210 5.64 4.58 22.63
N HIS A 211 6.34 3.51 22.21
CA HIS A 211 5.79 2.47 21.34
C HIS A 211 4.91 1.47 22.09
N PHE A 212 4.84 1.52 23.42
CA PHE A 212 4.12 0.56 24.26
C PHE A 212 2.67 0.97 24.58
N LYS A 213 2.21 2.16 24.18
CA LYS A 213 0.87 2.69 24.56
C LYS A 213 -0.31 1.76 24.23
N SER A 214 -0.16 0.85 23.27
CA SER A 214 -1.17 -0.12 22.82
C SER A 214 -0.82 -1.59 23.09
N GLY A 215 0.34 -1.91 23.70
CA GLY A 215 0.85 -3.28 23.91
C GLY A 215 1.27 -4.05 22.64
N HIS A 216 0.85 -3.59 21.46
CA HIS A 216 1.26 -4.08 20.14
C HIS A 216 1.69 -2.90 19.28
N THR A 217 2.67 -3.14 18.40
CA THR A 217 3.12 -2.20 17.39
C THR A 217 2.82 -2.77 16.01
N TYR A 218 2.26 -1.91 15.15
CA TYR A 218 1.94 -2.24 13.78
C TYR A 218 3.06 -1.75 12.88
N LEU A 219 3.73 -2.67 12.20
CA LEU A 219 4.74 -2.36 11.20
C LEU A 219 4.17 -2.65 9.82
N LYS A 220 4.12 -1.63 8.97
CA LYS A 220 3.64 -1.77 7.59
C LYS A 220 4.73 -1.29 6.65
N CYS A 221 4.99 -2.07 5.61
CA CYS A 221 5.85 -1.66 4.52
C CYS A 221 5.07 -1.64 3.23
N ALA A 222 5.33 -0.62 2.43
CA ALA A 222 4.55 -0.37 1.24
C ALA A 222 5.44 0.05 0.07
N ALA A 223 5.14 -0.46 -1.12
CA ALA A 223 5.76 -0.11 -2.39
C ALA A 223 4.86 0.90 -3.10
N GLN A 224 5.37 2.10 -3.27
CA GLN A 224 4.77 3.16 -4.05
C GLN A 224 5.12 2.94 -5.53
N LEU A 225 4.10 2.62 -6.32
CA LEU A 225 4.24 2.34 -7.77
C LEU A 225 3.81 3.55 -8.62
N THR A 226 2.84 4.34 -8.13
CA THR A 226 2.37 5.60 -8.74
C THR A 226 1.97 6.58 -7.62
N SER A 227 1.60 7.82 -7.95
CA SER A 227 1.16 8.82 -6.95
C SER A 227 -0.12 8.42 -6.19
N VAL A 228 -0.88 7.44 -6.69
CA VAL A 228 -2.19 7.05 -6.13
C VAL A 228 -2.19 5.62 -5.55
N TYR A 229 -1.27 4.73 -5.98
CA TYR A 229 -1.30 3.33 -5.56
C TYR A 229 -0.09 2.90 -4.74
N LEU A 230 -0.41 2.24 -3.63
CA LEU A 230 0.52 1.74 -2.63
C LEU A 230 0.21 0.26 -2.35
N HIS A 231 1.06 -0.65 -2.80
CA HIS A 231 0.92 -2.08 -2.49
C HIS A 231 1.71 -2.39 -1.21
N SER A 232 1.12 -3.06 -0.22
CA SER A 232 1.74 -3.15 1.12
C SER A 232 1.57 -4.49 1.81
N ASP A 233 2.55 -4.83 2.65
CA ASP A 233 2.50 -5.91 3.65
C ASP A 233 2.47 -5.29 5.06
N LYS A 234 1.73 -5.90 5.98
CA LYS A 234 1.53 -5.42 7.35
C LYS A 234 1.75 -6.57 8.32
N GLN A 235 2.66 -6.37 9.26
CA GLN A 235 3.00 -7.31 10.32
C GLN A 235 2.68 -6.69 11.68
N ILE A 236 2.14 -7.52 12.58
CA ILE A 236 1.83 -7.13 13.95
C ILE A 236 2.91 -7.72 14.85
N VAL A 237 3.53 -6.87 15.66
CA VAL A 237 4.58 -7.28 16.59
C VAL A 237 4.16 -6.93 18.01
N LYS A 238 4.32 -7.86 18.94
CA LYS A 238 4.02 -7.63 20.35
C LYS A 238 5.23 -7.03 21.04
N PHE A 239 5.07 -5.92 21.76
CA PHE A 239 6.16 -5.36 22.56
C PHE A 239 5.84 -5.60 24.03
N THR A 240 6.81 -6.11 24.78
CA THR A 240 6.68 -6.37 26.22
C THR A 240 7.63 -5.51 27.01
N LYS A 241 7.18 -5.11 28.20
CA LYS A 241 8.07 -4.52 29.19
C LYS A 241 8.87 -5.66 29.79
N ARG A 242 10.18 -5.46 29.96
CA ARG A 242 10.97 -6.39 30.76
C ARG A 242 10.31 -6.48 32.15
N PRO A 243 10.07 -7.69 32.68
CA PRO A 243 9.73 -7.82 34.08
C PRO A 243 10.84 -7.13 34.89
N PRO A 244 10.53 -6.41 35.98
CA PRO A 244 11.55 -5.85 36.85
C PRO A 244 12.51 -6.98 37.22
N THR A 245 13.81 -6.79 36.92
CA THR A 245 14.84 -7.75 37.31
C THR A 245 14.66 -8.08 38.79
N GLU A 246 14.70 -9.36 39.17
CA GLU A 246 14.51 -9.85 40.55
C GLU A 246 15.42 -9.14 41.58
N SER A 247 16.49 -8.48 41.13
CA SER A 247 17.34 -7.62 41.95
C SER A 247 16.64 -6.39 42.55
N ILE A 248 15.54 -5.90 41.95
CA ILE A 248 14.76 -4.78 42.50
C ILE A 248 13.79 -5.29 43.58
N ILE A 249 13.24 -6.51 43.43
CA ILE A 249 12.33 -7.12 44.41
C ILE A 249 13.11 -7.47 45.70
N SER A 250 14.36 -7.93 45.59
CA SER A 250 15.22 -8.16 46.75
C SER A 250 15.48 -6.88 47.56
N ASN A 251 15.71 -5.75 46.88
CA ASN A 251 16.05 -4.49 47.56
C ASN A 251 14.83 -3.81 48.21
N THR A 252 13.64 -3.93 47.62
CA THR A 252 12.40 -3.41 48.23
C THR A 252 11.92 -4.27 49.40
N VAL A 253 12.11 -5.60 49.34
CA VAL A 253 11.84 -6.50 50.48
C VAL A 253 12.82 -6.25 51.63
N GLN A 254 14.11 -5.98 51.35
CA GLN A 254 15.08 -5.62 52.39
C GLN A 254 14.80 -4.23 53.02
N LEU A 255 14.36 -3.25 52.22
CA LEU A 255 14.01 -1.92 52.75
C LEU A 255 12.72 -1.96 53.58
N ALA A 256 11.74 -2.77 53.19
CA ALA A 256 10.51 -2.99 53.97
C ALA A 256 10.79 -3.69 55.31
N ASN A 257 11.66 -4.71 55.32
CA ASN A 257 12.05 -5.41 56.54
C ASN A 257 12.91 -4.54 57.50
N LYS A 258 13.64 -3.54 56.98
CA LYS A 258 14.41 -2.61 57.82
C LYS A 258 13.53 -1.59 58.55
N ILE A 259 12.34 -1.30 58.05
CA ILE A 259 11.39 -0.34 58.67
C ILE A 259 10.64 -0.99 59.85
N GLN A 260 10.42 -2.31 59.85
CA GLN A 260 9.76 -3.00 60.97
C GLN A 260 10.65 -3.25 62.20
N VAL A 261 11.98 -3.15 62.09
CA VAL A 261 12.90 -3.50 63.20
C VAL A 261 13.24 -2.30 64.11
N THR A 262 12.88 -1.07 63.75
CA THR A 262 13.30 0.14 64.49
C THR A 262 12.26 0.77 65.43
N SER A 263 11.10 0.15 65.65
CA SER A 263 10.09 0.67 66.58
C SER A 263 9.65 -0.35 67.64
N ILE A 264 10.50 -0.64 68.62
CA ILE A 264 10.11 -0.79 70.05
C ILE A 264 11.36 -0.50 70.90
N SER A 265 11.45 0.72 71.44
CA SER A 265 12.18 0.97 72.69
C SER A 265 11.66 2.26 73.31
N ALA A 266 10.74 2.12 74.27
CA ALA A 266 10.43 3.17 75.23
C ALA A 266 10.31 2.50 76.62
N ARG A 267 11.27 2.84 77.47
CA ARG A 267 11.31 2.49 78.90
C ARG A 267 10.25 3.30 79.62
N ASN A 268 9.62 2.74 80.66
CA ASN A 268 9.00 3.52 81.73
C ASN A 268 9.37 2.91 83.09
N ALA A 269 9.74 3.79 84.02
CA ALA A 269 10.25 3.47 85.34
C ALA A 269 9.21 3.79 86.43
N GLY A 270 8.91 2.79 87.27
CA GLY A 270 8.61 2.84 88.73
C GLY A 270 7.45 3.68 89.30
N PRO A 271 7.18 3.59 90.62
CA PRO A 271 6.52 2.42 91.24
C PRO A 271 5.33 2.77 92.19
N ASP A 272 4.67 1.69 92.67
CA ASP A 272 3.85 1.52 93.89
C ASP A 272 2.51 2.27 94.11
N HIS A 273 1.39 1.53 94.06
CA HIS A 273 0.66 1.08 95.27
C HIS A 273 -0.53 0.12 94.97
N VAL A 274 -0.40 -1.12 95.45
CA VAL A 274 -1.36 -2.06 96.08
C VAL A 274 -2.89 -1.91 95.83
N ILE A 275 -3.57 -3.00 95.42
CA ILE A 275 -4.60 -3.78 96.20
C ILE A 275 -5.43 -4.76 95.31
N ARG A 276 -5.29 -6.07 95.67
CA ARG A 276 -6.26 -7.21 95.70
C ARG A 276 -6.88 -7.76 94.40
N LEU A 277 -6.51 -8.98 94.00
CA LEU A 277 -7.09 -10.31 94.38
C LEU A 277 -8.50 -10.55 93.81
N VAL A 278 -8.64 -11.55 92.92
CA VAL A 278 -9.38 -12.81 93.16
C VAL A 278 -9.29 -13.71 91.91
N ALA A 279 -9.37 -15.00 92.20
CA ALA A 279 -8.88 -16.17 91.48
C ALA A 279 -9.73 -16.68 90.30
N CYS A 280 -9.09 -17.66 89.65
CA CYS A 280 -9.44 -18.45 88.48
C CYS A 280 -10.64 -19.42 88.64
N VAL A 281 -11.21 -19.76 87.45
CA VAL A 281 -11.79 -21.07 87.03
C VAL A 281 -13.23 -21.35 87.54
N PRO A 282 -14.14 -22.10 86.84
CA PRO A 282 -13.93 -23.04 85.71
C PRO A 282 -14.92 -23.05 84.51
N LEU A 283 -14.51 -23.81 83.47
CA LEU A 283 -15.25 -24.81 82.65
C LEU A 283 -16.30 -24.45 81.56
N LEU A 284 -16.02 -25.02 80.37
CA LEU A 284 -16.90 -25.73 79.41
C LEU A 284 -18.10 -25.00 78.77
N PHE A 285 -18.17 -24.96 77.43
CA PHE A 285 -18.95 -25.91 76.62
C PHE A 285 -18.93 -25.59 75.11
N ARG A 286 -19.05 -26.66 74.30
CA ARG A 286 -19.60 -26.80 72.92
C ARG A 286 -20.12 -25.51 72.25
N GLY A 287 -19.84 -25.22 70.98
CA GLY A 287 -20.02 -26.06 69.80
C GLY A 287 -21.11 -25.45 68.89
N LEU A 288 -21.01 -25.75 67.59
CA LEU A 288 -21.98 -25.54 66.49
C LEU A 288 -21.93 -24.25 65.64
N ARG A 289 -21.58 -24.50 64.37
CA ARG A 289 -22.05 -23.92 63.10
C ARG A 289 -23.38 -23.16 63.16
N HIS A 290 -23.47 -22.05 62.41
CA HIS A 290 -24.25 -22.01 61.16
C HIS A 290 -23.98 -20.72 60.35
N ASN A 291 -23.93 -20.93 59.03
CA ASN A 291 -24.09 -20.01 57.88
C ASN A 291 -23.03 -18.93 57.64
#